data_AF-A0A7M7PRM7-F1
#
_entry.id   AF-A0A7M7PRM7-F1
#
_cell.length_a   1.000
_cell.length_b   1.000
_cell.length_c   1.000
_cell.angle_alpha   90.00
_cell.angle_beta   90.00
_cell.angle_gamma   90.00
#
_symmetry.space_group_name_H-M   'P 1'
#
loop_
_entity.id
_entity.type
_entity.pdbx_description
1 polymer ?
#
loop_
_entity_poly.entity_id
_entity_poly.type
_entity_poly.pdbx_seq_one_letter_code
_entity_poly.pdbx_strand_id
1 'polypeptide(L)'
;MNVIRFDEVFGLVDSCFHLQLLIIELQEQLSLAKALCEEKACSDLLKGLVELQDVPEDIDPSGALCSWYHQMKKHVQNRSSQLHCSADEDCFVNVRISTVHGEGFVTCPNLVPKLSFGTKYKGYCLHISIEEKRSSSHPLSTPHYAITSDIHLQGLEVKGREYLERGQTAEDFILQVVWPIMEENICV
;
A
#
# COMPACT_ATOMS: atom_id res chain seq x y z
N MET A 1 65.77 -34.50 8.42
CA MET A 1 65.23 -33.20 7.95
C MET A 1 64.08 -33.51 7.02
N ASN A 2 62.84 -33.22 7.42
CA ASN A 2 61.69 -33.37 6.53
C ASN A 2 61.68 -32.19 5.56
N VAL A 3 61.95 -32.48 4.28
CA VAL A 3 61.76 -31.51 3.19
C VAL A 3 60.27 -31.46 2.93
N ILE A 4 59.61 -30.43 3.44
CA ILE A 4 58.21 -30.14 3.10
C ILE A 4 58.19 -29.86 1.60
N ARG A 5 57.45 -30.67 0.84
CA ARG A 5 57.37 -30.50 -0.62
C ARG A 5 56.56 -29.24 -0.91
N PHE A 6 57.10 -28.39 -1.76
CA PHE A 6 56.48 -27.11 -2.14
C PHE A 6 55.04 -27.29 -2.66
N ASP A 7 54.75 -28.42 -3.30
CA ASP A 7 53.43 -28.81 -3.80
C ASP A 7 52.38 -28.97 -2.68
N GLU A 8 52.78 -29.46 -1.51
CA GLU A 8 51.88 -29.61 -0.35
C GLU A 8 51.53 -28.26 0.28
N VAL A 9 52.51 -27.34 0.31
CA VAL A 9 52.32 -25.96 0.80
C VAL A 9 51.43 -25.18 -0.16
N PHE A 10 51.63 -25.35 -1.48
CA PHE A 10 50.85 -24.65 -2.49
C PHE A 10 49.37 -25.09 -2.47
N GLY A 11 49.10 -26.40 -2.35
CA GLY A 11 47.73 -26.90 -2.22
C GLY A 11 47.01 -26.41 -0.96
N LEU A 12 47.73 -26.23 0.14
CA LEU A 12 47.20 -25.64 1.37
C LEU A 12 46.89 -24.14 1.22
N VAL A 13 47.76 -23.39 0.57
CA VAL A 13 47.54 -21.95 0.31
C VAL A 13 46.33 -21.73 -0.58
N ASP A 14 46.19 -22.52 -1.64
CA ASP A 14 45.05 -22.46 -2.56
C ASP A 14 43.72 -22.83 -1.87
N SER A 15 43.76 -23.86 -1.01
CA SER A 15 42.62 -24.24 -0.18
C SER A 15 42.23 -23.14 0.82
N CYS A 16 43.21 -22.49 1.45
CA CYS A 16 42.97 -21.34 2.34
C CYS A 16 42.35 -20.16 1.58
N PHE A 17 42.81 -19.89 0.35
CA PHE A 17 42.27 -18.82 -0.47
C PHE A 17 40.82 -19.09 -0.88
N HIS A 18 40.51 -20.33 -1.29
CA HIS A 18 39.14 -20.75 -1.59
C HIS A 18 38.21 -20.65 -0.38
N LEU A 19 38.68 -21.05 0.81
CA LEU A 19 37.90 -20.91 2.04
C LEU A 19 37.65 -19.43 2.40
N GLN A 20 38.62 -18.54 2.16
CA GLN A 20 38.43 -17.12 2.37
C GLN A 20 37.38 -16.52 1.43
N LEU A 21 37.40 -16.89 0.15
CA LEU A 21 36.37 -16.46 -0.80
C LEU A 21 34.98 -16.94 -0.38
N LEU A 22 34.86 -18.20 0.06
CA LEU A 22 33.59 -18.75 0.52
C LEU A 22 33.07 -18.03 1.77
N ILE A 23 33.96 -17.64 2.69
CA ILE A 23 33.58 -16.86 3.87
C ILE A 23 33.00 -15.50 3.48
N ILE A 24 33.61 -14.81 2.50
CA ILE A 24 33.13 -13.50 2.02
C ILE A 24 31.74 -13.66 1.40
N GLU A 25 31.54 -14.65 0.53
CA GLU A 25 30.25 -14.89 -0.11
C GLU A 25 29.15 -15.24 0.89
N LEU A 26 29.46 -16.08 1.88
CA LEU A 26 28.51 -16.42 2.95
C LEU A 26 28.19 -15.19 3.84
N GLN A 27 29.14 -14.31 4.08
CA GLN A 27 28.91 -13.07 4.83
C GLN A 27 27.98 -12.12 4.06
N GLU A 28 28.16 -12.00 2.75
CA GLU A 28 27.26 -11.21 1.89
C GLU A 28 25.85 -11.78 1.90
N GLN A 29 25.70 -13.09 1.71
CA GLN A 29 24.39 -13.77 1.77
C GLN A 29 23.72 -13.62 3.14
N LEU A 30 24.49 -13.72 4.23
CA LEU A 30 23.98 -13.48 5.58
C LEU A 30 23.51 -12.04 5.78
N SER A 31 24.24 -11.06 5.23
CA SER A 31 23.86 -9.64 5.32
C SER A 31 22.56 -9.35 4.57
N LEU A 32 22.40 -9.92 3.38
CA LEU A 32 21.16 -9.86 2.59
C LEU A 32 20.00 -10.53 3.33
N ALA A 33 20.22 -11.72 3.87
CA ALA A 33 19.19 -12.43 4.64
C ALA A 33 18.76 -11.65 5.89
N LYS A 34 19.70 -11.01 6.60
CA LYS A 34 19.40 -10.13 7.74
C LYS A 34 18.57 -8.92 7.31
N ALA A 35 18.95 -8.24 6.23
CA ALA A 35 18.20 -7.11 5.70
C ALA A 35 16.76 -7.50 5.33
N LEU A 36 16.58 -8.67 4.69
CA LEU A 36 15.25 -9.20 4.35
C LEU A 36 14.43 -9.59 5.60
N CYS A 37 15.07 -10.14 6.63
CA CYS A 37 14.41 -10.43 7.90
C CYS A 37 13.99 -9.15 8.65
N GLU A 38 14.83 -8.12 8.63
CA GLU A 38 14.52 -6.81 9.22
C GLU A 38 13.40 -6.11 8.44
N GLU A 39 13.41 -6.18 7.12
CA GLU A 39 12.32 -5.68 6.27
C GLU A 39 11.00 -6.40 6.58
N LYS A 40 11.04 -7.73 6.72
CA LYS A 40 9.87 -8.52 7.10
C LYS A 40 9.38 -8.18 8.51
N ALA A 41 10.28 -8.00 9.48
CA ALA A 41 9.92 -7.60 10.83
C ALA A 41 9.30 -6.19 10.87
N CYS A 42 9.82 -5.25 10.08
CA CYS A 42 9.22 -3.93 9.91
C CYS A 42 7.85 -4.00 9.23
N SER A 43 7.70 -4.85 8.21
CA SER A 43 6.43 -5.12 7.53
C SER A 43 5.39 -5.71 8.49
N ASP A 44 5.78 -6.67 9.33
CA ASP A 44 4.91 -7.31 10.31
C ASP A 44 4.55 -6.36 11.47
N LEU A 45 5.48 -5.50 11.90
CA LEU A 45 5.18 -4.41 12.86
C LEU A 45 4.22 -3.36 12.27
N LEU A 46 4.38 -3.01 10.99
CA LEU A 46 3.46 -2.13 10.27
C LEU A 46 2.08 -2.77 10.11
N LYS A 47 2.00 -4.09 9.85
CA LYS A 47 0.73 -4.82 9.84
C LYS A 47 0.06 -4.81 11.22
N GLY A 48 0.82 -5.05 12.29
CA GLY A 48 0.29 -4.97 13.66
C GLY A 48 -0.23 -3.58 14.04
N LEU A 49 0.38 -2.51 13.53
CA LEU A 49 -0.12 -1.13 13.69
C LEU A 49 -1.37 -0.85 12.86
N VAL A 50 -1.51 -1.49 11.69
CA VAL A 50 -2.67 -1.35 10.79
C VAL A 50 -3.87 -2.19 11.25
N GLU A 51 -3.65 -3.25 12.03
CA GLU A 51 -4.69 -4.08 12.65
C GLU A 51 -5.30 -3.44 13.91
N LEU A 52 -4.64 -2.44 14.50
CA LEU A 52 -5.17 -1.64 15.62
C LEU A 52 -6.01 -0.43 15.18
N GLN A 53 -6.11 -0.17 13.87
CA GLN A 53 -7.01 0.86 13.32
C GLN A 53 -8.31 0.20 12.85
N ASP A 54 -9.13 -0.23 13.80
CA ASP A 54 -10.57 -0.32 13.56
C ASP A 54 -11.11 1.07 13.22
N VAL A 55 -12.24 1.10 12.50
CA VAL A 55 -12.93 2.33 12.09
C VAL A 55 -13.02 3.26 13.32
N PRO A 56 -12.53 4.51 13.26
CA PRO A 56 -12.64 5.44 14.38
C PRO A 56 -14.09 5.53 14.86
N GLU A 57 -14.32 5.53 16.18
CA GLU A 57 -15.66 5.53 16.80
C GLU A 57 -16.57 6.67 16.29
N ASP A 58 -15.96 7.76 15.81
CA ASP A 58 -16.64 8.94 15.30
C ASP A 58 -17.11 8.83 13.83
N ILE A 59 -16.82 7.72 13.13
CA ILE A 59 -17.25 7.53 11.74
C ILE A 59 -18.53 6.69 11.70
N ASP A 60 -19.55 7.21 10.99
CA ASP A 60 -20.77 6.46 10.70
C ASP A 60 -20.46 5.19 9.89
N PRO A 61 -20.72 3.99 10.44
CA PRO A 61 -20.41 2.72 9.77
C PRO A 61 -21.27 2.47 8.53
N SER A 62 -22.36 3.21 8.34
CA SER A 62 -23.28 3.07 7.21
C SER A 62 -22.88 3.88 5.96
N GLY A 63 -21.87 4.75 6.06
CA GLY A 63 -21.43 5.61 4.96
C GLY A 63 -20.77 4.85 3.80
N ALA A 64 -20.82 5.42 2.60
CA ALA A 64 -20.24 4.82 1.39
C ALA A 64 -18.71 4.58 1.54
N LEU A 65 -17.98 5.51 2.16
CA LEU A 65 -16.54 5.36 2.42
C LEU A 65 -16.24 4.23 3.40
N CYS A 66 -17.08 4.03 4.42
CA CYS A 66 -16.96 2.89 5.32
C CYS A 66 -17.23 1.58 4.56
N SER A 67 -18.26 1.52 3.73
CA SER A 67 -18.53 0.34 2.90
C SER A 67 -17.33 0.00 2.01
N TRP A 68 -16.77 0.99 1.32
CA TRP A 68 -15.57 0.81 0.50
C TRP A 68 -14.36 0.38 1.32
N TYR A 69 -14.12 0.98 2.48
CA TYR A 69 -13.03 0.59 3.38
C TYR A 69 -13.12 -0.90 3.76
N HIS A 70 -14.30 -1.37 4.18
CA HIS A 70 -14.49 -2.78 4.54
C HIS A 70 -14.31 -3.72 3.35
N GLN A 71 -14.82 -3.34 2.16
CA GLN A 71 -14.61 -4.10 0.92
C GLN A 71 -13.11 -4.24 0.60
N MET A 72 -12.38 -3.13 0.63
CA MET A 72 -10.95 -3.10 0.35
C MET A 72 -10.14 -3.90 1.39
N LYS A 73 -10.43 -3.75 2.69
CA LYS A 73 -9.78 -4.54 3.75
C LYS A 73 -10.00 -6.04 3.57
N LYS A 74 -11.24 -6.45 3.28
CA LYS A 74 -11.57 -7.85 2.99
C LYS A 74 -10.81 -8.37 1.77
N HIS A 75 -10.71 -7.56 0.71
CA HIS A 75 -9.95 -7.92 -0.48
C HIS A 75 -8.46 -8.13 -0.17
N VAL A 76 -7.83 -7.22 0.58
CA VAL A 76 -6.43 -7.33 1.00
C VAL A 76 -6.19 -8.57 1.87
N GLN A 77 -7.09 -8.88 2.81
CA GLN A 77 -7.00 -10.07 3.66
C GLN A 77 -7.11 -11.37 2.84
N ASN A 78 -8.08 -11.45 1.93
CA ASN A 78 -8.28 -12.61 1.06
C ASN A 78 -7.05 -12.89 0.19
N ARG A 79 -6.43 -11.83 -0.35
CA ARG A 79 -5.25 -11.96 -1.20
C ARG A 79 -3.98 -12.31 -0.42
N SER A 80 -3.84 -11.83 0.81
CA SER A 80 -2.74 -12.20 1.71
C SER A 80 -2.67 -13.71 1.97
N SER A 81 -3.82 -14.40 1.85
CA SER A 81 -3.92 -15.86 2.01
C SER A 81 -3.50 -16.64 0.76
N GLN A 82 -3.36 -15.97 -0.39
CA GLN A 82 -2.98 -16.55 -1.67
C GLN A 82 -1.55 -16.12 -2.02
N LEU A 83 -0.57 -16.90 -1.57
CA LEU A 83 0.89 -16.66 -1.70
C LEU A 83 1.46 -16.58 -3.13
N HIS A 84 0.62 -16.52 -4.16
CA HIS A 84 1.02 -16.46 -5.56
C HIS A 84 0.10 -15.53 -6.35
N CYS A 85 0.42 -14.23 -6.37
CA CYS A 85 -0.12 -13.31 -7.35
C CYS A 85 1.05 -12.57 -8.00
N SER A 86 1.04 -12.47 -9.33
CA SER A 86 1.98 -11.67 -10.10
C SER A 86 2.06 -10.25 -9.53
N ALA A 87 3.27 -9.78 -9.27
CA ALA A 87 3.53 -8.52 -8.56
C ALA A 87 3.11 -7.25 -9.34
N ASP A 88 2.48 -7.38 -10.50
CA ASP A 88 2.28 -6.30 -11.46
C ASP A 88 0.93 -5.58 -11.35
N GLU A 89 -0.05 -6.19 -10.68
CA GLU A 89 -1.41 -5.64 -10.55
C GLU A 89 -1.95 -5.83 -9.14
N ASP A 90 -2.12 -4.73 -8.40
CA ASP A 90 -2.65 -4.72 -7.05
C ASP A 90 -3.76 -3.67 -6.94
N CYS A 91 -5.02 -4.09 -6.83
CA CYS A 91 -6.14 -3.15 -6.72
C CYS A 91 -6.03 -2.25 -5.50
N PHE A 92 -5.60 -2.79 -4.36
CA PHE A 92 -5.55 -2.08 -3.08
C PHE A 92 -4.28 -2.37 -2.29
N VAL A 93 -3.61 -1.31 -1.84
CA VAL A 93 -2.40 -1.30 -1.01
C VAL A 93 -2.57 -0.27 0.10
N ASN A 94 -2.08 -0.52 1.31
CA ASN A 94 -2.08 0.46 2.42
C ASN A 94 -3.43 1.16 2.67
N VAL A 95 -4.51 0.40 2.66
CA VAL A 95 -5.89 0.90 2.86
C VAL A 95 -6.06 1.43 4.28
N ARG A 96 -6.50 2.69 4.42
CA ARG A 96 -6.73 3.38 5.69
C ARG A 96 -8.00 4.22 5.64
N ILE A 97 -8.71 4.28 6.76
CA ILE A 97 -9.80 5.24 6.98
C ILE A 97 -9.44 6.10 8.20
N SER A 98 -9.69 7.40 8.11
CA SER A 98 -9.35 8.38 9.15
C SER A 98 -10.40 9.48 9.18
N THR A 99 -10.38 10.30 10.23
CA THR A 99 -11.17 11.54 10.30
C THR A 99 -10.26 12.74 10.09
N VAL A 100 -10.69 13.68 9.26
CA VAL A 100 -10.02 14.97 9.06
C VAL A 100 -10.94 16.12 9.48
N HIS A 101 -10.34 17.26 9.82
CA HIS A 101 -11.12 18.45 10.18
C HIS A 101 -11.71 19.05 8.91
N GLY A 102 -13.03 19.12 8.82
CA GLY A 102 -13.71 19.84 7.75
C GLY A 102 -13.44 21.34 7.84
N GLU A 103 -13.45 22.02 6.70
CA GLU A 103 -13.32 23.48 6.64
C GLU A 103 -14.57 24.15 7.25
N GLY A 104 -14.47 24.64 8.49
CA GLY A 104 -15.57 25.32 9.19
C GLY A 104 -15.17 25.79 10.60
N PHE A 105 -15.64 26.98 11.00
CA PHE A 105 -15.24 27.75 12.19
C PHE A 105 -15.16 26.96 13.52
N VAL A 106 -14.00 27.11 14.18
CA VAL A 106 -13.56 27.16 15.61
C VAL A 106 -14.42 26.59 16.76
N THR A 107 -15.72 26.32 16.64
CA THR A 107 -16.56 25.97 17.81
C THR A 107 -16.94 24.50 17.95
N CYS A 108 -16.83 23.67 16.90
CA CYS A 108 -16.86 22.20 16.97
C CYS A 108 -16.08 21.64 15.77
N PRO A 109 -15.13 20.72 15.94
CA PRO A 109 -14.49 20.07 14.80
C PRO A 109 -15.54 19.19 14.09
N ASN A 110 -15.99 19.61 12.91
CA ASN A 110 -16.72 18.72 12.00
C ASN A 110 -15.72 17.70 11.48
N LEU A 111 -15.57 16.59 12.19
CA LEU A 111 -14.77 15.46 11.75
C LEU A 111 -15.46 14.82 10.54
N VAL A 112 -14.76 14.77 9.41
CA VAL A 112 -15.25 14.14 8.19
C VAL A 112 -14.39 12.92 7.83
N PRO A 113 -15.00 11.84 7.34
CA PRO A 113 -14.25 10.64 6.98
C PRO A 113 -13.39 10.87 5.73
N LYS A 114 -12.18 10.33 5.78
CA LYS A 114 -11.22 10.28 4.69
C LYS A 114 -10.72 8.84 4.53
N LEU A 115 -10.92 8.29 3.33
CA LEU A 115 -10.38 7.01 2.89
C LEU A 115 -9.11 7.25 2.08
N SER A 116 -8.06 6.48 2.32
CA SER A 116 -6.81 6.57 1.58
C SER A 116 -6.27 5.19 1.28
N PHE A 117 -5.82 4.97 0.06
CA PHE A 117 -5.29 3.69 -0.38
C PHE A 117 -4.35 3.88 -1.58
N GLY A 118 -3.48 2.92 -1.81
CA GLY A 118 -2.66 2.81 -3.01
C GLY A 118 -3.24 1.77 -3.97
N THR A 119 -2.93 1.92 -5.26
CA THR A 119 -3.17 0.90 -6.29
C THR A 119 -1.93 0.77 -7.17
N LYS A 120 -1.69 -0.43 -7.71
CA LYS A 120 -0.56 -0.72 -8.60
C LYS A 120 -1.06 -1.26 -9.94
N TYR A 121 -0.58 -0.67 -11.03
CA TYR A 121 -0.93 -1.05 -12.39
C TYR A 121 0.31 -1.00 -13.29
N LYS A 122 0.68 -2.13 -13.91
CA LYS A 122 1.83 -2.25 -14.83
C LYS A 122 3.13 -1.66 -14.24
N GLY A 123 3.36 -1.87 -12.95
CA GLY A 123 4.53 -1.35 -12.23
C GLY A 123 4.40 0.09 -11.71
N TYR A 124 3.40 0.86 -12.12
CA TYR A 124 3.13 2.18 -11.57
C TYR A 124 2.31 2.09 -10.29
N CYS A 125 2.70 2.87 -9.28
CA CYS A 125 1.96 3.00 -8.02
C CYS A 125 1.27 4.36 -7.98
N LEU A 126 -0.01 4.37 -7.61
CA LEU A 126 -0.81 5.58 -7.44
C LEU A 126 -1.42 5.58 -6.05
N HIS A 127 -1.29 6.69 -5.33
CA HIS A 127 -1.98 6.90 -4.07
C HIS A 127 -3.25 7.75 -4.29
N ILE A 128 -4.39 7.27 -3.80
CA ILE A 128 -5.68 7.95 -3.87
C ILE A 128 -6.16 8.28 -2.46
N SER A 129 -6.70 9.49 -2.30
CA SER A 129 -7.38 9.98 -1.11
C SER A 129 -8.77 10.46 -1.47
N ILE A 130 -9.78 10.01 -0.72
CA ILE A 130 -11.19 10.37 -0.87
C ILE A 130 -11.67 10.95 0.45
N GLU A 131 -12.20 12.17 0.41
CA GLU A 131 -12.71 12.89 1.58
C GLU A 131 -14.19 13.22 1.41
N GLU A 132 -14.99 12.91 2.42
CA GLU A 132 -16.40 13.31 2.47
C GLU A 132 -16.51 14.78 2.86
N LYS A 133 -17.13 15.58 2.01
CA LYS A 133 -17.48 16.97 2.25
C LYS A 133 -18.95 17.06 2.64
N ARG A 134 -19.22 17.50 3.87
CA ARG A 134 -20.56 17.87 4.32
C ARG A 134 -20.71 19.39 4.25
N SER A 135 -21.71 19.87 3.50
CA SER A 135 -22.06 21.28 3.56
C SER A 135 -22.65 21.57 4.93
N SER A 136 -21.98 22.44 5.70
CA SER A 136 -22.35 22.80 7.08
C SER A 136 -23.76 23.41 7.21
N SER A 137 -24.39 23.79 6.10
CA SER A 137 -25.71 24.41 6.05
C SER A 137 -26.88 23.44 6.12
N HIS A 138 -26.72 22.15 5.79
CA HIS A 138 -27.83 21.20 5.77
C HIS A 138 -27.42 19.78 6.20
N PRO A 139 -27.77 19.32 7.42
CA PRO A 139 -27.44 17.98 7.89
C PRO A 139 -28.11 16.83 7.12
N LEU A 140 -29.02 17.14 6.19
CA LEU A 140 -29.69 16.20 5.30
C LEU A 140 -29.19 16.27 3.85
N SER A 141 -28.18 17.08 3.54
CA SER A 141 -27.64 17.15 2.18
C SER A 141 -26.89 15.87 1.83
N THR A 142 -27.08 15.38 0.60
CA THR A 142 -26.29 14.28 0.05
C THR A 142 -24.79 14.56 0.25
N PRO A 143 -24.02 13.60 0.80
CA PRO A 143 -22.58 13.79 0.99
C PRO A 143 -21.90 14.04 -0.36
N HIS A 144 -21.01 15.03 -0.41
CA HIS A 144 -20.15 15.25 -1.57
C HIS A 144 -18.78 14.63 -1.31
N TYR A 145 -18.09 14.21 -2.36
CA TYR A 145 -16.76 13.60 -2.22
C TYR A 145 -15.72 14.37 -3.02
N ALA A 146 -14.61 14.69 -2.37
CA ALA A 146 -13.40 15.18 -3.01
C ALA A 146 -12.41 14.03 -3.15
N ILE A 147 -11.91 13.82 -4.36
CA ILE A 147 -11.00 12.71 -4.69
C ILE A 147 -9.74 13.31 -5.27
N THR A 148 -8.62 12.95 -4.68
CA THR A 148 -7.29 13.43 -5.07
C THR A 148 -6.34 12.26 -5.21
N SER A 149 -5.31 12.43 -6.03
CA SER A 149 -4.21 11.49 -6.17
C SER A 149 -2.87 12.19 -6.15
N ASP A 150 -1.81 11.45 -5.84
CA ASP A 150 -0.42 11.93 -5.88
C ASP A 150 0.06 12.28 -7.30
N ILE A 151 -0.49 11.63 -8.32
CA ILE A 151 -0.36 11.99 -9.73
C ILE A 151 -1.65 12.65 -10.20
N HIS A 152 -1.57 13.77 -10.92
CA HIS A 152 -2.76 14.40 -11.47
C HIS A 152 -3.38 13.52 -12.57
N LEU A 153 -4.61 13.05 -12.34
CA LEU A 153 -5.37 12.23 -13.28
C LEU A 153 -6.64 12.97 -13.71
N GLN A 154 -6.70 13.37 -14.98
CA GLN A 154 -7.83 14.16 -15.48
C GLN A 154 -9.14 13.36 -15.41
N GLY A 155 -10.18 13.95 -14.80
CA GLY A 155 -11.51 13.33 -14.69
C GLY A 155 -11.66 12.31 -13.55
N LEU A 156 -10.61 12.03 -12.76
CA LEU A 156 -10.67 11.11 -11.62
C LEU A 156 -11.73 11.55 -10.60
N GLU A 157 -11.76 12.84 -10.24
CA GLU A 157 -12.69 13.34 -9.23
C GLU A 157 -14.15 13.21 -9.66
N VAL A 158 -14.45 13.59 -10.91
CA VAL A 158 -15.81 13.53 -11.46
C VAL A 158 -16.30 12.08 -11.52
N LYS A 159 -15.52 11.19 -12.15
CA LYS A 159 -15.91 9.78 -12.30
C LYS A 159 -15.96 9.06 -10.96
N GLY A 160 -15.00 9.31 -10.06
CA GLY A 160 -15.00 8.67 -8.75
C GLY A 160 -16.19 9.09 -7.88
N ARG A 161 -16.63 10.36 -7.96
CA ARG A 161 -17.84 10.82 -7.28
C ARG A 161 -19.08 10.09 -7.79
N GLU A 162 -19.23 9.94 -9.11
CA GLU A 162 -20.35 9.18 -9.70
C GLU A 162 -20.40 7.74 -9.19
N TYR A 163 -19.25 7.07 -9.04
CA TYR A 163 -19.18 5.69 -8.54
C TYR A 163 -19.64 5.59 -7.07
N LEU A 164 -19.21 6.54 -6.23
CA LEU A 164 -19.65 6.61 -4.84
C LEU A 164 -21.15 6.88 -4.73
N GLU A 165 -21.67 7.84 -5.49
CA GLU A 165 -23.10 8.19 -5.49
C GLU A 165 -24.00 7.08 -6.03
N ARG A 166 -23.51 6.28 -6.98
CA ARG A 166 -24.23 5.11 -7.53
C ARG A 166 -24.07 3.84 -6.69
N GLY A 167 -23.32 3.88 -5.60
CA GLY A 167 -23.08 2.72 -4.73
C GLY A 167 -22.33 1.58 -5.42
N GLN A 168 -21.45 1.89 -6.38
CA GLN A 168 -20.60 0.91 -7.05
C GLN A 168 -19.56 0.34 -6.08
N THR A 169 -18.93 -0.78 -6.45
CA THR A 169 -17.89 -1.39 -5.61
C THR A 169 -16.58 -0.60 -5.71
N ALA A 170 -15.77 -0.69 -4.66
CA ALA A 170 -14.42 -0.12 -4.66
C ALA A 170 -13.55 -0.72 -5.78
N GLU A 171 -13.75 -2.00 -6.10
CA GLU A 171 -12.99 -2.73 -7.12
C GLU A 171 -13.35 -2.25 -8.52
N ASP A 172 -14.63 -2.08 -8.81
CA ASP A 172 -15.10 -1.53 -10.10
C ASP A 172 -14.53 -0.14 -10.35
N PHE A 173 -14.43 0.69 -9.31
CA PHE A 173 -13.79 2.00 -9.43
C PHE A 173 -12.32 1.89 -9.87
N ILE A 174 -11.55 0.96 -9.33
CA ILE A 174 -10.15 0.78 -9.74
C ILE A 174 -10.07 0.30 -11.19
N LEU A 175 -10.80 -0.78 -11.51
CA LEU A 175 -10.71 -1.47 -12.80
C LEU A 175 -11.26 -0.63 -13.96
N GLN A 176 -12.33 0.13 -13.72
CA GLN A 176 -13.05 0.82 -14.78
C GLN A 176 -12.74 2.32 -14.85
N VAL A 177 -12.17 2.90 -13.79
CA VAL A 177 -11.86 4.34 -13.74
C VAL A 177 -10.37 4.57 -13.57
N VAL A 178 -9.78 4.09 -12.47
CA VAL A 178 -8.40 4.48 -12.12
C VAL A 178 -7.39 3.93 -13.13
N TRP A 179 -7.37 2.62 -13.37
CA TRP A 179 -6.39 2.01 -14.27
C TRP A 179 -6.54 2.47 -15.72
N PRO A 180 -7.77 2.59 -16.29
CA PRO A 180 -7.93 3.18 -17.62
C PRO A 180 -7.43 4.62 -17.71
N ILE A 181 -7.68 5.48 -16.71
CA ILE A 181 -7.16 6.85 -16.71
C ILE A 181 -5.63 6.86 -16.58
N MET A 182 -5.04 5.98 -15.77
CA MET A 182 -3.59 5.84 -15.68
C MET A 182 -2.98 5.41 -17.03
N GLU A 183 -3.61 4.47 -17.73
CA GLU A 183 -3.16 4.04 -19.06
C GLU A 183 -3.19 5.19 -20.07
N GLU A 184 -4.23 6.01 -20.06
CA GLU A 184 -4.36 7.19 -20.93
C GLU A 184 -3.37 8.32 -20.60
N ASN A 185 -3.01 8.51 -19.33
CA ASN A 185 -2.24 9.69 -18.87
C ASN A 185 -0.76 9.43 -18.61
N ILE A 186 -0.36 8.18 -18.31
CA ILE A 186 0.99 7.84 -17.85
C ILE A 186 1.71 6.90 -18.83
N CYS A 187 0.98 6.00 -19.49
CA CYS A 187 1.57 4.96 -20.34
C CYS A 187 1.72 5.36 -21.83
N VAL A 188 1.71 6.67 -22.12
CA VAL A 188 1.89 7.23 -23.48
C VAL A 188 3.36 7.33 -23.87
#